data_AF-A0A7V3ZUC3-F1
#
_entry.id   AF-A0A7V3ZUC3-F1
#
_cell.length_a   1.000
_cell.length_b   1.000
_cell.length_c   1.000
_cell.angle_alpha   90.00
_cell.angle_beta   90.00
_cell.angle_gamma   90.00
#
_symmetry.space_group_name_H-M   'P 1'
#
loop_
_entity.id
_entity.type
_entity.pdbx_description
1 polymer ?
#
loop_
_entity_poly.entity_id
_entity_poly.type
_entity_poly.pdbx_seq_one_letter_code
_entity_poly.pdbx_strand_id
1 'polypeptide(L)' 'MIGKVALLELSLKPLDYYLSEEIKKEVSLGSLVKVPLREKEYYGIIIDIKKESKGRDLKEIKKLVIKDFLPK' A
#
# COMPACT_ATOMS: atom_id res chain seq x y z
N MET A 1 5.35 1.31 9.68
CA MET A 1 3.89 1.29 9.46
C MET A 1 3.59 0.37 8.28
N ILE A 2 2.56 -0.46 8.39
CA ILE A 2 2.20 -1.45 7.37
C ILE A 2 0.87 -1.05 6.74
N GLY A 3 0.84 -0.97 5.41
CA GLY A 3 -0.38 -0.78 4.63
C GLY A 3 -0.82 -2.10 4.02
N LYS A 4 -2.10 -2.46 4.21
CA LYS A 4 -2.72 -3.58 3.51
C LYS A 4 -3.31 -3.07 2.21
N VAL A 5 -2.93 -3.68 1.09
CA VAL A 5 -3.19 -3.17 -0.25
C VAL A 5 -3.98 -4.19 -1.07
N ALA A 6 -5.14 -3.76 -1.58
CA ALA A 6 -5.89 -4.49 -2.59
C ALA A 6 -5.40 -4.06 -3.98
N LEU A 7 -4.92 -5.01 -4.79
CA LEU A 7 -4.41 -4.74 -6.14
C LEU A 7 -5.59 -4.67 -7.12
N LEU A 8 -5.63 -3.64 -7.96
CA LEU A 8 -6.76 -3.41 -8.87
C LEU A 8 -6.78 -4.39 -10.06
N GLU A 9 -5.61 -4.75 -10.55
CA GLU A 9 -5.45 -5.58 -11.75
C GLU A 9 -5.43 -7.08 -11.45
N LEU A 10 -5.43 -7.47 -10.16
CA LEU A 10 -5.25 -8.85 -9.74
C LEU A 10 -6.33 -9.25 -8.74
N SER A 11 -7.07 -10.33 -9.01
CA SER A 11 -8.03 -10.94 -8.09
C SER A 11 -7.35 -11.72 -6.95
N LEU A 12 -6.29 -11.15 -6.37
CA LEU A 12 -5.55 -11.70 -5.25
C LEU A 12 -6.12 -11.21 -3.92
N LYS A 13 -5.85 -11.95 -2.85
CA LYS A 13 -6.06 -11.45 -1.50
C LYS A 13 -5.20 -10.19 -1.29
N PRO A 14 -5.68 -9.19 -0.53
CA PRO A 14 -4.88 -8.01 -0.25
C PRO A 14 -3.58 -8.37 0.47
N LEU A 15 -2.50 -7.67 0.11
CA LEU A 15 -1.15 -7.96 0.56
C LEU A 15 -0.65 -6.86 1.51
N ASP A 16 0.21 -7.24 2.45
CA ASP A 16 0.83 -6.31 3.39
C ASP A 16 2.12 -5.74 2.80
N TYR A 17 2.32 -4.42 2.94
CA TYR A 17 3.53 -3.73 2.51
C TYR A 17 4.01 -2.75 3.58
N TYR A 18 5.32 -2.48 3.59
CA TYR A 18 5.85 -1.34 4.32
C TYR A 18 5.53 -0.04 3.57
N LEU A 19 5.05 0.96 4.31
CA LEU A 19 4.94 2.32 3.79
C LEU A 19 6.27 3.01 4.06
N SER A 20 6.90 3.62 3.05
CA SER A 20 8.15 4.37 3.25
C SER A 20 7.91 5.63 4.07
N GLU A 21 8.95 6.13 4.75
CA GLU A 21 8.88 7.40 5.51
C GLU A 21 8.38 8.57 4.66
N GLU A 22 8.71 8.58 3.37
CA GLU A 22 8.31 9.60 2.41
C GLU A 22 6.78 9.69 2.29
N ILE A 23 6.08 8.56 2.20
CA ILE A 23 4.63 8.54 1.99
C ILE A 23 3.82 8.34 3.28
N LYS A 24 4.48 7.95 4.39
CA LYS A 24 3.83 7.59 5.65
C LYS A 24 2.87 8.65 6.18
N LYS A 25 3.18 9.94 5.99
CA LYS A 25 2.37 11.06 6.49
C LYS A 25 1.20 11.43 5.57
N GLU A 26 1.27 11.01 4.31
CA GLU A 26 0.31 11.40 3.29
C GLU A 26 -0.71 10.31 3.00
N VAL A 27 -0.30 9.04 3.10
CA VAL A 27 -1.18 7.88 2.90
C VAL A 27 -2.32 7.85 3.92
N SER A 28 -3.52 7.60 3.43
CA SER A 28 -4.72 7.31 4.21
C SER A 28 -5.44 6.07 3.67
N LEU A 29 -6.49 5.62 4.37
CA LEU A 29 -7.40 4.62 3.82
C LEU A 29 -8.03 5.15 2.54
N GLY A 30 -8.17 4.28 1.53
CA GLY A 30 -8.66 4.65 0.22
C GLY A 30 -7.64 5.32 -0.69
N SER A 31 -6.39 5.51 -0.26
CA SER A 31 -5.33 6.03 -1.13
C SER A 31 -4.94 5.05 -2.22
N LEU A 32 -4.72 5.56 -3.43
CA LEU A 32 -4.14 4.84 -4.56
C LEU A 32 -2.61 4.93 -4.49
N VAL A 33 -1.97 3.77 -4.49
CA VAL A 33 -0.52 3.62 -4.42
C VAL A 33 -0.03 2.76 -5.57
N LYS A 34 1.25 2.92 -5.93
CA LYS A 34 1.93 2.02 -6.87
C LYS A 34 2.86 1.11 -6.07
N VAL A 35 2.68 -0.20 -6.21
CA VAL A 35 3.38 -1.19 -5.38
C VAL A 35 4.15 -2.20 -6.23
N PRO A 36 5.34 -2.64 -5.79
CA PRO A 36 6.11 -3.65 -6.49
C PRO A 36 5.60 -5.06 -6.15
N LEU A 37 5.28 -5.85 -7.17
CA LEU A 37 4.97 -7.28 -7.03
C LEU A 37 5.78 -8.08 -8.06
N ARG A 38 6.65 -8.98 -7.57
CA ARG A 38 7.67 -9.67 -8.40
C ARG A 38 8.53 -8.63 -9.16
N GLU A 39 8.54 -8.68 -10.49
CA GLU A 39 9.31 -7.83 -11.41
C GLU A 39 8.46 -6.72 -12.05
N LYS A 40 7.22 -6.53 -11.60
CA LYS A 40 6.29 -5.53 -12.14
C LYS A 40 5.77 -4.62 -11.05
N GLU A 41 5.26 -3.46 -11.45
CA GLU A 41 4.56 -2.54 -10.59
C GLU A 41 3.06 -2.57 -10.90
N TYR A 42 2.25 -2.51 -9.85
CA TYR A 42 0.79 -2.55 -9.95
C TYR A 42 0.17 -1.40 -9.18
N TYR A 43 -1.01 -0.98 -9.62
CA TYR A 43 -1.84 -0.08 -8.83
C TYR A 43 -2.62 -0.85 -7.77
N GLY A 44 -2.66 -0.28 -6.57
CA GLY A 44 -3.44 -0.83 -5.48
C GLY A 44 -3.99 0.25 -4.56
N ILE A 45 -5.01 -0.11 -3.80
CA ILE A 45 -5.69 0.77 -2.84
C ILE A 45 -5.33 0.33 -1.43
N ILE A 46 -4.98 1.30 -0.58
CA ILE A 46 -4.81 1.08 0.86
C ILE A 46 -6.19 0.80 1.48
N ILE A 47 -6.39 -0.41 2.00
CA ILE A 47 -7.65 -0.82 2.63
C ILE A 47 -7.56 -0.95 4.16
N ASP A 48 -6.35 -1.00 4.71
CA ASP A 48 -6.10 -1.05 6.15
C ASP A 48 -4.68 -0.52 6.45
N ILE A 49 -4.49 0.09 7.63
CA ILE A 49 -3.19 0.61 8.08
C ILE A 49 -2.93 0.14 9.50
N LYS A 50 -1.82 -0.59 9.69
CA LYS A 50 -1.44 -1.15 10.98
C LYS A 50 -0.13 -0.54 11.49
N LYS A 51 -0.08 -0.29 12.80
CA LYS A 51 1.19 0.00 13.50
C LYS A 51 2.04 -1.27 13.54
N GLU A 52 3.35 -1.08 13.44
CA GLU A 52 4.32 -2.14 13.18
C GLU A 52 4.27 -3.30 14.18
N SER A 53 4.39 -4.53 13.67
CA SER A 53 4.82 -5.69 14.44
C SER A 53 6.15 -6.17 13.85
N LYS A 54 7.19 -6.26 14.68
CA LYS A 54 8.56 -6.61 14.28
C LYS A 54 8.58 -7.98 13.59
N GLY A 55 9.29 -8.09 12.46
CA GLY A 55 9.79 -9.39 11.96
C GLY A 55 9.16 -9.97 10.68
N ARG A 56 8.68 -9.16 9.72
CA ARG A 56 8.28 -9.67 8.39
C ARG A 56 9.12 -9.05 7.28
N ASP A 57 9.50 -9.86 6.29
CA ASP A 57 10.12 -9.40 5.06
C ASP A 57 9.02 -8.92 4.09
N LEU A 58 8.60 -7.66 4.22
CA LEU A 58 7.61 -7.05 3.33
C LEU A 58 8.30 -6.10 2.37
N LYS A 59 7.78 -6.04 1.13
CA LYS A 59 8.22 -5.02 0.18
C LYS A 59 7.74 -3.63 0.61
N GLU A 60 8.49 -2.61 0.21
CA GLU A 60 8.21 -1.22 0.53
C GLU A 60 7.48 -0.50 -0.61
N ILE A 61 6.51 0.34 -0.27
CA ILE A 61 5.80 1.26 -1.16
C ILE A 61 6.44 2.63 -1.00
N LYS A 62 6.96 3.16 -2.11
CA LYS A 62 7.61 4.49 -2.15
C LYS A 62 6.76 5.55 -2.85
N LYS A 63 5.70 5.15 -3.56
CA LYS A 63 4.94 6.06 -4.41
C LYS A 63 3.46 6.07 -4.07
N LEU A 64 3.02 7.19 -3.49
CA LEU A 64 1.62 7.59 -3.44
C LEU A 64 1.24 8.17 -4.80
N VAL A 65 0.09 7.74 -5.34
CA VAL A 65 -0.42 8.24 -6.62
C VAL A 65 -1.54 9.24 -6.36
N ILE A 66 -2.54 8.87 -5.56
CA ILE A 66 -3.67 9.73 -5.17
C ILE A 66 -4.01 9.45 -3.70
N LYS A 67 -4.15 10.51 -2.89
CA LYS A 67 -4.47 10.39 -1.45
C LYS A 67 -5.90 9.96 -1.18
N ASP A 68 -6.88 10.64 -1.77
CA ASP A 68 -8.31 10.37 -1.56
C ASP A 68 -8.90 9.81 -2.86
N PHE A 69 -8.48 8.60 -3.25
CA PHE A 69 -8.96 7.98 -4.49
C PHE A 69 -10.39 7.46 -4.34
N LEU A 70 -10.73 6.91 -3.17
CA LEU A 70 -12.10 6.56 -2.83
C LEU A 70 -12.78 7.72 -2.08
N PRO A 71 -14.01 8.10 -2.46
CA PRO A 71 -14.78 9.07 -1.70
C PRO A 71 -15.08 8.52 -0.28
N LYS A 72 -15.04 9.41 0.71
CA LYS A 72 -15.30 9.10 2.12
C LYS A 72 -16.78 8.79 2.38
#